data_AF-A0A7X7QLJ4-F1
#
_entry.id   AF-A0A7X7QLJ4-F1
#
_cell.length_a   1.000
_cell.length_b   1.000
_cell.length_c   1.000
_cell.angle_alpha   90.00
_cell.angle_beta   90.00
_cell.angle_gamma   90.00
#
_symmetry.space_group_name_H-M   'P 1'
#
loop_
_entity.id
_entity.type
_entity.pdbx_description
1 polymer ?
#
loop_
_entity_poly.entity_id
_entity_poly.type
_entity_poly.pdbx_seq_one_letter_code
_entity_poly.pdbx_strand_id
1 'polypeptide(L)' 'MTEDQIGTIVIEAAIAVHRALGPGLLETVYEVVLARELADRGLKVDRQVPVAFARQRWGAWYCGGYDV' A
#
# COMPACT_ATOMS: atom_id res chain seq x y z
N MET A 1 -2.26 -19.70 5.24
CA MET A 1 -3.19 -18.58 5.43
C MET A 1 -3.90 -18.35 4.12
N THR A 2 -5.21 -18.07 4.16
CA THR A 2 -5.98 -17.70 2.96
C THR A 2 -5.71 -16.24 2.58
N GLU A 3 -6.10 -15.86 1.36
CA GLU A 3 -6.02 -14.46 0.91
C GLU A 3 -6.79 -13.51 1.84
N ASP A 4 -8.02 -13.87 2.21
CA ASP A 4 -8.87 -13.07 3.13
C ASP A 4 -8.23 -12.86 4.50
N GLN A 5 -7.55 -13.89 5.03
CA GLN A 5 -6.84 -13.79 6.31
C GLN A 5 -5.65 -12.84 6.21
N ILE A 6 -4.90 -12.91 5.11
CA ILE A 6 -3.77 -11.99 4.85
C ILE A 6 -4.30 -10.56 4.71
N GLY A 7 -5.37 -10.36 3.94
CA GLY A 7 -6.00 -9.06 3.74
C GLY A 7 -6.46 -8.44 5.06
N THR A 8 -7.07 -9.23 5.94
CA THR A 8 -7.48 -8.78 7.28
C THR A 8 -6.30 -8.25 8.08
N ILE A 9 -5.19 -9.01 8.14
CA ILE A 9 -3.97 -8.62 8.86
C ILE A 9 -3.37 -7.33 8.30
N VAL A 10 -3.35 -7.19 6.97
CA VAL A 10 -2.82 -6.00 6.30
C VAL A 10 -3.63 -4.76 6.67
N ILE A 11 -4.96 -4.84 6.59
CA ILE A 11 -5.86 -3.72 6.93
C ILE A 11 -5.69 -3.31 8.40
N GLU A 12 -5.69 -4.28 9.32
CA GLU A 12 -5.52 -4.01 10.75
C GLU A 12 -4.17 -3.36 11.07
N ALA A 13 -3.09 -3.84 10.45
CA ALA A 13 -1.75 -3.27 10.60
C ALA A 13 -1.70 -1.83 10.07
N ALA A 14 -2.25 -1.57 8.88
CA ALA A 14 -2.27 -0.23 8.30
C ALA A 14 -3.07 0.77 9.16
N ILE A 15 -4.23 0.36 9.68
CA ILE A 15 -5.04 1.18 10.59
C ILE A 15 -4.27 1.47 11.89
N ALA A 16 -3.61 0.47 12.48
CA ALA A 16 -2.82 0.63 13.70
C ALA A 16 -1.67 1.63 13.49
N VAL A 17 -0.92 1.48 12.39
CA VAL A 17 0.18 2.38 12.02
C VAL A 17 -0.32 3.81 11.79
N HIS A 18 -1.41 3.99 11.03
CA HIS A 18 -1.96 5.31 10.77
C HIS A 18 -2.47 6.00 12.04
N ARG A 19 -3.12 5.26 12.94
CA ARG A 19 -3.59 5.80 14.23
C ARG A 19 -2.43 6.19 15.16
N ALA A 20 -1.34 5.41 15.15
CA ALA A 20 -0.19 5.67 16.01
C ALA A 20 0.67 6.86 15.52
N LEU A 21 0.89 6.95 14.21
CA LEU A 21 1.76 7.98 13.62
C LEU A 21 1.04 9.29 13.32
N GLY A 22 -0.27 9.25 13.05
CA GLY A 22 -1.02 10.39 12.53
C GLY A 22 -0.66 10.71 11.08
N PRO A 23 -1.38 11.66 10.43
CA PRO A 23 -1.16 12.05 9.04
C PRO A 23 0.05 12.97 8.84
N GLY A 24 0.53 13.11 7.60
CA GLY A 24 1.51 14.14 7.21
C GLY A 24 2.97 13.68 7.15
N LEU A 25 3.24 12.39 7.35
CA LEU A 25 4.57 11.81 7.16
C LEU A 25 4.78 11.37 5.71
N LEU A 26 6.06 11.24 5.32
CA LEU A 26 6.44 10.72 4.01
C LEU A 26 6.01 9.26 3.85
N GLU A 27 5.69 8.88 2.61
CA GLU A 27 5.34 7.50 2.24
C GLU A 27 6.40 6.49 2.70
N THR A 28 7.69 6.82 2.55
CA THR A 28 8.80 5.96 3.00
C THR A 28 8.74 5.65 4.49
N VAL A 29 8.24 6.58 5.33
CA VAL A 29 8.09 6.33 6.77
C VAL A 29 6.97 5.33 7.02
N TYR A 30 5.81 5.51 6.37
CA TYR A 30 4.72 4.55 6.46
C TYR A 30 5.12 3.18 5.94
N GLU A 31 5.84 3.12 4.82
CA GLU A 31 6.35 1.87 4.22
C GLU A 31 7.24 1.09 5.20
N VAL A 32 8.23 1.76 5.80
CA VAL A 32 9.17 1.12 6.75
C VAL A 32 8.43 0.58 7.96
N VAL A 33 7.54 1.38 8.56
CA VAL A 33 6.82 1.01 9.78
C VAL A 33 5.79 -0.10 9.50
N LEU A 34 5.05 0.01 8.42
CA LEU A 34 4.06 -1.01 8.04
C LEU A 34 4.73 -2.35 7.74
N ALA A 35 5.86 -2.35 7.03
CA ALA A 35 6.58 -3.60 6.77
C ALA A 35 7.08 -4.25 8.05
N ARG A 36 7.52 -3.46 9.03
CA ARG A 36 7.90 -3.98 10.34
C ARG A 36 6.71 -4.59 11.07
N GLU A 37 5.59 -3.87 11.13
CA GLU A 37 4.35 -4.34 11.78
C GLU A 37 3.84 -5.65 11.17
N LEU A 38 3.84 -5.76 9.84
CA LEU A 38 3.44 -6.97 9.12
C LEU A 38 4.40 -8.15 9.38
N ALA A 39 5.71 -7.88 9.45
CA ALA A 39 6.71 -8.89 9.78
C ALA A 39 6.56 -9.40 11.23
N ASP A 40 6.29 -8.51 12.18
CA ASP A 40 6.04 -8.87 13.59
C ASP A 40 4.75 -9.71 13.73
N ARG A 41 3.78 -9.56 12.81
CA ARG A 41 2.58 -10.41 12.67
C ARG A 41 2.82 -11.73 11.92
N GLY A 42 4.07 -12.04 11.58
CA GLY A 42 4.47 -13.31 10.97
C GLY A 42 4.35 -13.37 9.44
N LEU A 43 4.08 -12.24 8.78
CA LEU A 43 4.08 -12.17 7.32
C LEU A 43 5.50 -12.01 6.77
N LYS A 44 5.74 -12.60 5.60
CA LYS A 44 6.94 -12.30 4.82
C LYS A 44 6.68 -11.07 3.98
N VAL A 45 7.53 -10.06 4.10
CA VAL A 45 7.34 -8.76 3.45
C VAL A 45 8.60 -8.34 2.74
N ASP A 46 8.49 -8.13 1.45
CA ASP A 46 9.51 -7.47 0.63
C ASP A 46 9.04 -6.04 0.34
N ARG A 47 9.97 -5.08 0.38
CA ARG A 47 9.68 -3.67 0.13
C ARG A 47 10.26 -3.25 -1.21
N GLN A 48 9.56 -2.33 -1.88
CA GLN A 48 10.01 -1.72 -3.14
C GLN A 48 10.42 -2.74 -4.20
N VAL A 49 9.67 -3.85 -4.28
CA VAL A 49 9.89 -4.87 -5.32
C VAL A 49 9.63 -4.23 -6.68
N PRO A 50 10.60 -4.25 -7.62
CA PRO A 50 10.39 -3.70 -8.95
C PRO A 50 9.22 -4.42 -9.64
N VAL A 51 8.21 -3.66 -10.05
CA VAL A 51 7.07 -4.19 -10.83
C VAL A 51 7.21 -3.72 -12.27
N ALA A 52 7.24 -4.67 -13.21
CA ALA A 52 7.25 -4.35 -14.62
C ALA A 52 5.89 -3.75 -15.03
N PHE A 53 5.91 -2.52 -15.56
CA PHE A 53 4.74 -1.91 -16.17
C PHE A 53 4.96 -1.80 -17.68
N ALA A 54 4.07 -2.41 -18.46
CA ALA A 54 3.98 -2.15 -19.89
C ALA A 54 3.00 -0.99 -20.11
N ARG A 55 3.33 -0.07 -21.03
CA ARG A 55 2.37 0.95 -21.47
C ARG A 55 1.22 0.27 -22.20
N GLN A 56 0.19 -0.11 -21.48
CA GLN A 56 -1.09 -0.46 -22.09
C GLN A 56 -1.72 0.86 -22.57
N ARG A 57 -2.20 0.90 -23.81
CA ARG A 57 -3.06 2.01 -24.25
C ARG A 57 -4.32 1.92 -23.40
N TRP A 58 -4.36 2.70 -22.32
CA TRP A 58 -5.56 2.89 -21.51
C TRP A 58 -6.62 3.41 -22.49
N GLY A 59 -7.57 2.55 -22.86
CA GLY A 59 -8.63 2.93 -23.77
C GLY A 59 -9.42 4.08 -23.15
N ALA A 60 -9.42 5.26 -23.77
CA ALA A 60 -10.46 6.28 -23.76
C ALA A 60 -11.29 6.57 -22.48
N TRP A 61 -10.79 6.35 -21.27
CA TRP A 61 -11.49 6.71 -20.01
C TRP A 61 -11.11 8.08 -19.45
N TYR A 62 -10.28 8.86 -20.16
CA TYR A 62 -10.05 10.27 -19.85
C TYR A 62 -10.32 11.13 -21.09
N CYS A 63 -11.58 11.53 -21.24
CA CYS A 63 -11.95 12.80 -21.85
C CYS A 63 -13.21 13.30 -21.14
N GLY A 64 -13.03 13.73 -19.89
CA GLY A 64 -13.98 14.52 -19.13
C GLY A 64 -13.19 15.66 -18.51
N GLY A 65 -13.28 16.83 -19.14
CA GLY A 65 -12.36 17.94 -18.94
C GLY A 65 -12.39 18.55 -17.54
N TYR A 66 -11.21 19.02 -17.13
CA TYR A 66 -11.07 20.24 -16.35
C TYR A 66 -10.08 21.12 -17.12
N ASP A 67 -10.63 22.15 -17.77
CA ASP A 67 -9.89 23.34 -18.13
C ASP A 67 -9.38 23.97 -16.82
N VAL A 68 -8.07 24.11 -16.69
CA VAL A 68 -7.41 25.09 -15.83
C VAL A 68 -6.55 26.00 -16.68
#